data_AF-A0A8C4FBX4-F1
#
_entry.id   AF-A0A8C4FBX4-F1
#
_cell.length_a   1.000
_cell.length_b   1.000
_cell.length_c   1.000
_cell.angle_alpha   90.00
_cell.angle_beta   90.00
_cell.angle_gamma   90.00
#
_symmetry.space_group_name_H-M   'P 1'
#
loop_
_entity.id
_entity.type
_entity.pdbx_description
1 polymer ?
#
loop_
_entity_poly.entity_id
_entity_poly.type
_entity_poly.pdbx_seq_one_letter_code
_entity_poly.pdbx_strand_id
1 'polypeptide(L)'
;FSDSPLYSQTPPTSSSTYYEATASSESDIPGSVTSQPVSVATVGANSGGATAGGGQSYSSPNSRAPPATVSTKVQSEKCVQWLCENYEGAEGVSLPRCTLYYHYLLHCQEQKLEPVNAASFGKLIRSVFMGLRTRRLGTRGNSKYHYYGLRIKSGSPLLRLMDEQQHMAMRQQPFSQKNRIKPVQKTQGITNGTSGGLGQQQGTTLCDISAQVQQYQQFLEASRPLPDFVEIDLQGQTLPDGILLEHLKAFQTLYREHCEAILDVMVNLQFTLVETLWKSFWRFSQSSDAESLDLNNESEKRLPKSCLVVLCKYDPVLSWTKECDNLLYQTLVEMLIPDVLRPIPSALTQAIRNFAKSLENWLTGAMMNIPEEMVRVKVVCVGSFSQTLRRYTSLNHLAQAARAVLQNSAQINQMLSDLNRVDFTNVQEQASWVCQCEDRVVQRLEQDFKMTLQQQNSLEQWATWLDGVVSQALKPYEHNPVALPKAAKVFLLNWSFYSSMVIRDLTLRSAASFGSFHLIRLLYDEYMYYLIEHRVAQAKGVTPIAVMGEVCDEEDESEDETGDLVLQSSSLSAVDDEKEPMEPPTKLPRTSLNLHTLTETHSTPP
;
A
#
# COMPACT_ATOMS: atom_id res chain seq x y z
N PHE A 1 -7.71 -45.36 47.84
CA PHE A 1 -6.80 -46.18 47.03
C PHE A 1 -7.01 -45.75 45.59
N SER A 2 -6.08 -45.29 44.77
CA SER A 2 -4.62 -45.06 44.79
C SER A 2 -4.28 -44.95 43.28
N ASP A 3 -3.43 -44.08 42.74
CA ASP A 3 -2.59 -43.00 43.27
C ASP A 3 -2.46 -41.86 42.22
N SER A 4 -1.94 -40.70 42.64
CA SER A 4 -1.70 -39.49 41.84
C SER A 4 -0.39 -39.56 40.99
N PRO A 5 0.12 -38.48 40.35
CA PRO A 5 -0.47 -37.19 39.96
C PRO A 5 -0.22 -36.80 38.47
N LEU A 6 -0.95 -35.79 37.97
CA LEU A 6 -0.61 -35.08 36.71
C LEU A 6 0.22 -33.82 37.00
N TYR A 7 1.26 -33.60 36.19
CA TYR A 7 2.15 -32.43 36.28
C TYR A 7 1.77 -31.34 35.26
N SER A 8 2.01 -30.09 35.62
CA SER A 8 1.80 -28.91 34.77
C SER A 8 2.58 -28.96 33.46
N GLN A 9 1.97 -28.54 32.34
CA GLN A 9 2.68 -28.10 31.13
C GLN A 9 2.10 -26.80 30.56
N THR A 10 3.00 -25.84 30.32
CA THR A 10 2.81 -24.66 29.48
C THR A 10 2.82 -25.02 27.98
N PRO A 11 2.13 -24.27 27.11
CA PRO A 11 2.05 -24.59 25.68
C PRO A 11 3.36 -24.25 24.92
N PRO A 12 3.78 -25.06 23.93
CA PRO A 12 4.96 -24.79 23.11
C PRO A 12 4.65 -24.00 21.83
N THR A 13 5.60 -23.18 21.41
CA THR A 13 5.61 -22.46 20.12
C THR A 13 5.85 -23.39 18.93
N SER A 14 5.05 -23.24 17.87
CA SER A 14 5.15 -24.01 16.63
C SER A 14 6.35 -23.63 15.75
N SER A 15 7.16 -24.62 15.36
CA SER A 15 8.18 -24.50 14.30
C SER A 15 7.83 -25.39 13.10
N SER A 16 7.84 -24.81 11.90
CA SER A 16 7.53 -25.53 10.65
C SER A 16 8.80 -25.91 9.89
N THR A 17 9.00 -27.20 9.69
CA THR A 17 10.12 -27.80 8.97
C THR A 17 10.01 -27.59 7.45
N TYR A 18 11.12 -27.28 6.78
CA TYR A 18 11.21 -27.25 5.31
C TYR A 18 12.03 -28.44 4.78
N TYR A 19 11.66 -28.92 3.59
CA TYR A 19 12.27 -30.08 2.92
C TYR A 19 13.76 -29.91 2.60
N GLU A 20 14.51 -30.98 2.79
CA GLU A 20 15.91 -31.14 2.38
C GLU A 20 16.01 -31.70 0.94
N ALA A 21 17.00 -31.23 0.18
CA ALA A 21 17.31 -31.75 -1.16
C ALA A 21 18.82 -32.08 -1.24
N THR A 22 19.12 -33.31 -1.65
CA THR A 22 20.44 -33.94 -1.59
C THR A 22 21.50 -33.32 -2.50
N ALA A 23 22.75 -33.33 -2.03
CA ALA A 23 23.93 -32.87 -2.76
C ALA A 23 24.56 -33.94 -3.68
N SER A 24 25.40 -33.50 -4.62
CA SER A 24 26.28 -34.34 -5.45
C SER A 24 27.71 -33.79 -5.47
N SER A 25 28.73 -34.65 -5.25
CA SER A 25 30.18 -34.35 -5.31
C SER A 25 30.69 -34.25 -6.77
N GLU A 26 31.96 -33.95 -7.12
CA GLU A 26 33.27 -33.80 -6.43
C GLU A 26 33.99 -32.50 -6.96
N SER A 27 35.29 -32.18 -6.81
CA SER A 27 36.47 -32.80 -6.17
C SER A 27 37.52 -31.76 -5.69
N ASP A 28 38.08 -31.98 -4.50
CA ASP A 28 39.52 -32.26 -4.21
C ASP A 28 40.58 -32.14 -5.36
N ILE A 29 41.87 -31.71 -5.20
CA ILE A 29 42.77 -31.42 -4.03
C ILE A 29 43.73 -30.18 -4.33
N PRO A 30 44.99 -29.97 -3.83
CA PRO A 30 45.36 -28.74 -3.08
C PRO A 30 46.48 -27.83 -3.69
N GLY A 31 46.80 -26.72 -3.02
CA GLY A 31 48.02 -25.91 -3.28
C GLY A 31 48.33 -24.91 -2.15
N SER A 32 49.61 -24.80 -1.76
CA SER A 32 50.07 -24.10 -0.54
C SER A 32 51.14 -23.03 -0.82
N VAL A 33 51.02 -21.85 -0.18
CA VAL A 33 52.10 -20.82 0.05
C VAL A 33 52.62 -20.14 -1.25
N THR A 34 52.74 -18.82 -1.40
CA THR A 34 53.46 -17.81 -0.59
C THR A 34 52.98 -16.38 -0.94
N SER A 35 53.26 -15.40 -0.08
CA SER A 35 53.07 -13.96 -0.35
C SER A 35 54.25 -13.32 -1.11
N GLN A 36 53.99 -12.58 -2.20
CA GLN A 36 54.84 -11.47 -2.71
C GLN A 36 54.01 -10.45 -3.53
N PRO A 37 54.44 -9.17 -3.64
CA PRO A 37 53.61 -8.09 -4.17
C PRO A 37 53.75 -7.89 -5.69
N VAL A 38 52.68 -7.48 -6.37
CA VAL A 38 52.72 -7.11 -7.79
C VAL A 38 51.99 -5.78 -8.04
N SER A 39 52.69 -4.89 -8.77
CA SER A 39 52.33 -3.50 -9.03
C SER A 39 51.08 -3.32 -9.89
N VAL A 40 50.31 -2.25 -9.62
CA VAL A 40 49.12 -1.88 -10.39
C VAL A 40 49.52 -1.21 -11.72
N ALA A 41 49.29 -1.90 -12.84
CA ALA A 41 49.34 -1.29 -14.16
C ALA A 41 47.95 -0.71 -14.55
N THR A 42 47.87 0.61 -14.72
CA THR A 42 46.66 1.29 -15.23
C THR A 42 46.60 1.23 -16.75
N VAL A 43 45.77 0.33 -17.29
CA VAL A 43 45.35 0.38 -18.70
C VAL A 43 44.08 1.23 -18.82
N GLY A 44 44.19 2.37 -19.51
CA GLY A 44 43.04 3.16 -19.94
C GLY A 44 42.53 2.66 -21.29
N ALA A 45 41.21 2.50 -21.43
CA ALA A 45 40.57 2.11 -22.69
C ALA A 45 39.47 3.11 -23.04
N ASN A 46 39.74 3.94 -24.05
CA ASN A 46 38.73 4.77 -24.71
C ASN A 46 38.36 4.13 -26.05
N SER A 47 37.11 4.25 -26.46
CA SER A 47 36.53 3.55 -27.60
C SER A 47 36.61 4.33 -28.93
N GLY A 48 36.96 3.63 -30.02
CA GLY A 48 36.32 3.82 -31.34
C GLY A 48 37.19 4.29 -32.52
N GLY A 49 37.08 3.56 -33.64
CA GLY A 49 36.82 4.19 -34.95
C GLY A 49 37.97 4.38 -35.97
N ALA A 50 38.30 3.32 -36.71
CA ALA A 50 38.56 3.28 -38.16
C ALA A 50 39.62 4.17 -38.87
N THR A 51 40.53 3.46 -39.55
CA THR A 51 41.10 3.69 -40.91
C THR A 51 42.11 4.80 -41.24
N ALA A 52 43.27 4.33 -41.74
CA ALA A 52 44.10 4.82 -42.86
C ALA A 52 45.07 6.01 -42.68
N GLY A 53 46.26 5.88 -43.31
CA GLY A 53 47.23 6.95 -43.55
C GLY A 53 48.53 6.80 -42.74
N GLY A 54 49.67 6.60 -43.42
CA GLY A 54 51.00 6.57 -42.79
C GLY A 54 51.71 7.92 -42.82
N GLY A 55 52.76 8.09 -42.00
CA GLY A 55 53.56 9.33 -42.01
C GLY A 55 54.52 9.48 -40.81
N GLN A 56 55.76 9.05 -41.01
CA GLN A 56 57.03 9.41 -40.34
C GLN A 56 57.05 10.19 -38.99
N SER A 57 57.85 9.65 -38.07
CA SER A 57 58.35 10.34 -36.87
C SER A 57 59.22 11.56 -37.18
N TYR A 58 59.08 12.62 -36.39
CA TYR A 58 60.18 13.54 -36.08
C TYR A 58 60.25 13.81 -34.58
N SER A 59 61.47 13.67 -34.03
CA SER A 59 61.77 13.79 -32.61
C SER A 59 62.08 15.24 -32.23
N SER A 60 61.67 15.69 -31.03
CA SER A 60 62.47 16.67 -30.28
C SER A 60 62.19 16.65 -28.77
N PRO A 61 63.16 17.00 -27.91
CA PRO A 61 63.15 16.61 -26.51
C PRO A 61 63.17 17.81 -25.56
N ASN A 62 62.00 18.23 -25.05
CA ASN A 62 61.92 18.89 -23.74
C ASN A 62 60.45 19.08 -23.33
N SER A 63 60.02 18.39 -22.28
CA SER A 63 58.84 18.78 -21.49
C SER A 63 58.93 18.17 -20.09
N ARG A 64 59.36 19.02 -19.17
CA ARG A 64 59.26 18.87 -17.71
C ARG A 64 57.92 18.23 -17.32
N ALA A 65 57.96 17.12 -16.58
CA ALA A 65 56.75 16.39 -16.21
C ALA A 65 55.72 17.31 -15.49
N PRO A 66 54.43 17.27 -15.85
CA PRO A 66 53.41 18.09 -15.21
C PRO A 66 53.10 17.59 -13.77
N PRO A 67 52.50 18.42 -12.89
CA PRO A 67 52.37 18.11 -11.45
C PRO A 67 51.41 16.95 -11.10
N ALA A 68 50.73 16.35 -12.08
CA ALA A 68 49.62 15.43 -11.86
C ALA A 68 49.99 14.11 -11.17
N THR A 69 51.21 13.61 -11.38
CA THR A 69 51.65 12.28 -10.89
C THR A 69 51.96 12.27 -9.38
N VAL A 70 52.26 13.41 -8.78
CA VAL A 70 52.48 13.53 -7.32
C VAL A 70 51.14 13.64 -6.59
N SER A 71 50.21 14.44 -7.14
CA SER A 71 48.89 14.68 -6.54
C SER A 71 48.07 13.38 -6.39
N THR A 72 48.07 12.53 -7.42
CA THR A 72 47.33 11.26 -7.43
C THR A 72 47.84 10.23 -6.41
N LYS A 73 49.15 10.22 -6.09
CA LYS A 73 49.71 9.32 -5.08
C LYS A 73 49.32 9.75 -3.66
N VAL A 74 49.50 11.04 -3.34
CA VAL A 74 49.12 11.61 -2.03
C VAL A 74 47.61 11.47 -1.78
N GLN A 75 46.79 11.61 -2.82
CA GLN A 75 45.36 11.38 -2.75
C GLN A 75 45.00 9.92 -2.42
N SER A 76 45.72 8.96 -3.01
CA SER A 76 45.53 7.53 -2.72
C SER A 76 45.90 7.21 -1.27
N GLU A 77 47.02 7.76 -0.77
CA GLU A 77 47.50 7.54 0.61
C GLU A 77 46.49 8.06 1.64
N LYS A 78 45.93 9.27 1.46
CA LYS A 78 44.87 9.81 2.33
C LYS A 78 43.60 8.94 2.34
N CYS A 79 43.18 8.43 1.19
CA CYS A 79 41.99 7.58 1.09
C CYS A 79 42.20 6.19 1.74
N VAL A 80 43.40 5.61 1.60
CA VAL A 80 43.77 4.38 2.31
C VAL A 80 43.72 4.58 3.82
N GLN A 81 44.28 5.69 4.31
CA GLN A 81 44.26 6.02 5.74
C GLN A 81 42.83 6.16 6.27
N TRP A 82 41.98 6.93 5.59
CA TRP A 82 40.56 7.08 5.96
C TRP A 82 39.79 5.75 5.96
N LEU A 83 40.04 4.87 4.98
CA LEU A 83 39.46 3.52 4.94
C LEU A 83 39.87 2.71 6.18
N CYS A 84 41.16 2.71 6.53
CA CYS A 84 41.69 2.02 7.70
C CYS A 84 41.19 2.60 9.04
N GLU A 85 40.90 3.90 9.11
CA GLU A 85 40.37 4.57 10.31
C GLU A 85 38.89 4.25 10.56
N ASN A 86 38.10 4.07 9.48
CA ASN A 86 36.65 3.98 9.57
C ASN A 86 36.07 2.58 9.35
N TYR A 87 36.81 1.67 8.70
CA TYR A 87 36.35 0.33 8.36
C TYR A 87 37.31 -0.76 8.82
N GLU A 88 36.78 -1.95 9.02
CA GLU A 88 37.56 -3.14 9.35
C GLU A 88 36.99 -4.40 8.72
N GLY A 89 37.86 -5.38 8.52
CA GLY A 89 37.47 -6.72 8.13
C GLY A 89 36.72 -7.41 9.28
N ALA A 90 35.58 -8.02 8.98
CA ALA A 90 34.79 -8.75 9.97
C ALA A 90 33.98 -9.87 9.30
N GLU A 91 34.01 -11.07 9.88
CA GLU A 91 33.28 -12.22 9.37
C GLU A 91 31.77 -12.15 9.66
N GLY A 92 30.96 -12.90 8.91
CA GLY A 92 29.50 -12.93 9.04
C GLY A 92 28.75 -11.69 8.53
N VAL A 93 29.41 -10.53 8.42
CA VAL A 93 28.78 -9.24 8.12
C VAL A 93 29.03 -8.73 6.69
N SER A 94 28.20 -7.79 6.23
CA SER A 94 28.36 -7.15 4.92
C SER A 94 27.90 -5.70 4.89
N LEU A 95 28.58 -4.89 4.09
CA LEU A 95 28.28 -3.46 3.90
C LEU A 95 27.79 -3.19 2.45
N PRO A 96 26.71 -2.43 2.23
CA PRO A 96 26.28 -2.03 0.90
C PRO A 96 27.35 -1.20 0.18
N ARG A 97 27.63 -1.50 -1.09
CA ARG A 97 28.65 -0.75 -1.86
C ARG A 97 28.30 0.72 -2.07
N CYS A 98 27.00 1.03 -2.19
CA CYS A 98 26.51 2.39 -2.35
C CYS A 98 26.76 3.24 -1.10
N THR A 99 26.49 2.71 0.10
CA THR A 99 26.76 3.37 1.39
C THR A 99 28.25 3.69 1.55
N LEU A 100 29.11 2.70 1.34
CA LEU A 100 30.56 2.92 1.43
C LEU A 100 31.06 3.97 0.42
N TYR A 101 30.60 3.91 -0.83
CA TYR A 101 31.01 4.88 -1.84
C TYR A 101 30.46 6.27 -1.55
N TYR A 102 29.25 6.38 -0.99
CA TYR A 102 28.68 7.66 -0.52
C TYR A 102 29.52 8.28 0.60
N HIS A 103 29.92 7.48 1.61
CA HIS A 103 30.83 7.96 2.66
C HIS A 103 32.19 8.42 2.10
N TYR A 104 32.70 7.74 1.06
CA TYR A 104 33.91 8.18 0.35
C TYR A 104 33.71 9.52 -0.39
N LEU A 105 32.56 9.75 -1.01
CA LEU A 105 32.26 11.04 -1.65
C LEU A 105 32.20 12.19 -0.63
N LEU A 106 31.60 11.97 0.54
CA LEU A 106 31.60 12.95 1.64
C LEU A 106 33.03 13.27 2.12
N HIS A 107 33.84 12.24 2.37
CA HIS A 107 35.25 12.42 2.73
C HIS A 107 36.04 13.19 1.66
N CYS A 108 35.80 12.91 0.38
CA CYS A 108 36.40 13.66 -0.73
C CYS A 108 35.98 15.13 -0.71
N GLN A 109 34.71 15.44 -0.46
CA GLN A 109 34.21 16.81 -0.35
C GLN A 109 34.86 17.57 0.82
N GLU A 110 34.92 16.96 2.01
CA GLU A 110 35.55 17.54 3.21
C GLU A 110 37.04 17.82 3.00
N GLN A 111 37.77 16.85 2.43
CA GLN A 111 39.22 16.94 2.21
C GLN A 111 39.60 17.66 0.90
N LYS A 112 38.61 18.16 0.14
CA LYS A 112 38.78 18.81 -1.17
C LYS A 112 39.59 17.96 -2.16
N LEU A 113 39.27 16.66 -2.21
CA LEU A 113 39.86 15.66 -3.09
C LEU A 113 38.89 15.31 -4.23
N GLU A 114 39.40 15.21 -5.45
CA GLU A 114 38.60 14.82 -6.63
C GLU A 114 38.19 13.34 -6.58
N PRO A 115 36.90 12.99 -6.42
CA PRO A 115 36.51 11.60 -6.19
C PRO A 115 36.74 10.71 -7.42
N VAL A 116 37.39 9.56 -7.23
CA VAL A 116 37.52 8.57 -8.29
C VAL A 116 36.20 7.83 -8.51
N ASN A 117 35.95 7.38 -9.74
CA ASN A 117 34.72 6.63 -10.06
C ASN A 117 34.62 5.31 -9.24
N ALA A 118 33.39 4.80 -9.09
CA ALA A 118 33.10 3.63 -8.27
C ALA A 118 33.87 2.35 -8.66
N ALA A 119 34.27 2.19 -9.93
CA ALA A 119 35.07 1.05 -10.38
C ALA A 119 36.53 1.19 -9.95
N SER A 120 37.12 2.39 -10.05
CA SER A 120 38.46 2.69 -9.54
C SER A 120 38.51 2.59 -8.00
N PHE A 121 37.51 3.13 -7.30
CA PHE A 121 37.37 2.95 -5.86
C PHE A 121 37.23 1.47 -5.46
N GLY A 122 36.50 0.68 -6.26
CA GLY A 122 36.38 -0.76 -6.11
C GLY A 122 37.69 -1.55 -6.29
N LYS A 123 38.70 -0.98 -6.95
CA LYS A 123 40.09 -1.51 -6.96
C LYS A 123 40.83 -1.12 -5.69
N LEU A 124 40.76 0.17 -5.31
CA LEU A 124 41.43 0.72 -4.13
C LEU A 124 41.03 -0.02 -2.83
N ILE A 125 39.74 -0.19 -2.57
CA ILE A 125 39.26 -0.91 -1.38
C ILE A 125 39.79 -2.35 -1.32
N ARG A 126 39.94 -3.02 -2.47
CA ARG A 126 40.44 -4.41 -2.54
C ARG A 126 41.95 -4.54 -2.34
N SER A 127 42.70 -3.45 -2.53
CA SER A 127 44.11 -3.37 -2.09
C SER A 127 44.26 -3.02 -0.61
N VAL A 128 43.23 -2.47 0.06
CA VAL A 128 43.25 -2.18 1.50
C VAL A 128 42.75 -3.35 2.33
N PHE A 129 41.59 -3.91 1.95
CA PHE A 129 40.97 -5.04 2.65
C PHE A 129 41.07 -6.31 1.79
N MET A 130 41.98 -7.19 2.18
CA MET A 130 42.14 -8.50 1.55
C MET A 130 40.92 -9.40 1.84
N GLY A 131 40.61 -10.33 0.93
CA GLY A 131 39.54 -11.33 1.14
C GLY A 131 38.10 -10.86 0.94
N LEU A 132 37.83 -9.58 0.65
CA LEU A 132 36.47 -9.07 0.46
C LEU A 132 35.68 -9.81 -0.64
N ARG A 133 34.61 -10.50 -0.24
CA ARG A 133 33.76 -11.26 -1.17
C ARG A 133 32.66 -10.37 -1.74
N THR A 134 32.24 -10.64 -2.97
CA THR A 134 31.04 -10.00 -3.56
C THR A 134 29.82 -10.81 -3.19
N ARG A 135 28.83 -10.18 -2.54
CA ARG A 135 27.46 -10.74 -2.43
C ARG A 135 26.45 -9.78 -3.04
N ARG A 136 25.31 -10.32 -3.47
CA ARG A 136 24.16 -9.55 -3.94
C ARG A 136 22.97 -9.89 -3.05
N LEU A 137 22.46 -8.92 -2.30
CA LEU A 137 21.48 -9.12 -1.22
C LEU A 137 20.23 -8.27 -1.44
N GLY A 138 19.07 -8.76 -1.02
CA GLY A 138 17.75 -8.14 -1.21
C GLY A 138 16.83 -8.93 -2.15
N THR A 139 15.53 -8.67 -2.07
CA THR A 139 14.47 -9.40 -2.81
C THR A 139 14.60 -9.30 -4.34
N ARG A 140 13.93 -10.20 -5.06
CA ARG A 140 13.95 -10.28 -6.53
C ARG A 140 13.60 -8.92 -7.15
N GLY A 141 14.47 -8.41 -8.03
CA GLY A 141 14.38 -7.06 -8.62
C GLY A 141 15.17 -5.99 -7.86
N ASN A 142 15.28 -6.11 -6.53
CA ASN A 142 15.82 -5.07 -5.66
C ASN A 142 17.26 -5.33 -5.18
N SER A 143 17.78 -6.53 -5.44
CA SER A 143 19.06 -7.00 -4.88
C SER A 143 20.25 -6.10 -5.24
N LYS A 144 20.91 -5.52 -4.23
CA LYS A 144 22.07 -4.60 -4.35
C LYS A 144 23.39 -5.35 -4.12
N TYR A 145 24.51 -4.77 -4.56
CA TYR A 145 25.84 -5.34 -4.33
C TYR A 145 26.43 -4.91 -2.97
N HIS A 146 27.00 -5.87 -2.26
CA HIS A 146 27.66 -5.69 -0.96
C HIS A 146 29.13 -6.11 -1.02
N TYR A 147 29.94 -5.54 -0.12
CA TYR A 147 31.20 -6.14 0.32
C TYR A 147 30.92 -7.01 1.54
N TYR A 148 31.08 -8.33 1.40
CA TYR A 148 30.99 -9.28 2.50
C TYR A 148 32.38 -9.47 3.10
N GLY A 149 32.47 -9.46 4.43
CA GLY A 149 33.74 -9.42 5.15
C GLY A 149 34.15 -8.02 5.63
N LEU A 150 33.25 -7.04 5.67
CA LEU A 150 33.56 -5.63 5.99
C LEU A 150 32.46 -4.99 6.86
N ARG A 151 32.86 -4.20 7.86
CA ARG A 151 31.97 -3.34 8.66
C ARG A 151 32.58 -1.96 8.94
N ILE A 152 31.74 -1.03 9.42
CA ILE A 152 32.19 0.23 10.04
C ILE A 152 32.76 -0.10 11.43
N LYS A 153 33.84 0.58 11.82
CA LYS A 153 34.45 0.47 13.15
C LYS A 153 33.57 1.09 14.23
N SER A 154 33.50 0.47 15.42
CA SER A 154 32.65 0.90 16.54
C SER A 154 32.88 2.33 17.04
N GLY A 155 34.06 2.90 16.80
CA GLY A 155 34.41 4.29 17.14
C GLY A 155 34.32 5.29 15.98
N SER A 156 33.84 4.87 14.80
CA SER A 156 33.76 5.76 13.63
C SER A 156 32.51 6.66 13.70
N PRO A 157 32.62 7.96 13.37
CA PRO A 157 31.45 8.84 13.26
C PRO A 157 30.47 8.41 12.15
N LEU A 158 30.92 7.58 11.19
CA LEU A 158 30.08 7.08 10.10
C LEU A 158 28.96 6.13 10.54
N LEU A 159 28.98 5.63 11.79
CA LEU A 159 27.88 4.82 12.32
C LEU A 159 26.57 5.63 12.38
N ARG A 160 26.62 6.88 12.81
CA ARG A 160 25.44 7.78 12.86
C ARG A 160 24.83 8.02 11.48
N LEU A 161 25.68 8.16 10.46
CA LEU A 161 25.25 8.30 9.06
C LEU A 161 24.67 6.99 8.50
N MET A 162 25.15 5.83 8.97
CA MET A 162 24.57 4.55 8.54
C MET A 162 23.18 4.32 9.13
N ASP A 163 22.93 4.74 10.37
CA ASP A 163 21.58 4.72 10.95
C ASP A 163 20.64 5.59 10.11
N GLU A 164 20.92 6.89 9.92
CA GLU A 164 20.10 7.79 9.07
C GLU A 164 19.88 7.22 7.66
N GLN A 165 20.91 6.60 7.07
CA GLN A 165 20.80 5.99 5.75
C GLN A 165 20.01 4.66 5.74
N GLN A 166 19.96 3.88 6.83
CA GLN A 166 19.06 2.73 6.95
C GLN A 166 17.60 3.15 7.11
N HIS A 167 17.34 4.24 7.84
CA HIS A 167 16.01 4.87 7.92
C HIS A 167 15.56 5.38 6.54
N MET A 168 16.47 5.87 5.69
CA MET A 168 16.17 6.19 4.28
C MET A 168 16.12 4.98 3.33
N ALA A 169 16.90 3.91 3.57
CA ALA A 169 16.97 2.74 2.69
C ALA A 169 15.72 1.84 2.77
N MET A 170 15.02 1.84 3.91
CA MET A 170 13.66 1.27 4.04
C MET A 170 12.64 1.97 3.10
N ARG A 171 12.96 3.16 2.57
CA ARG A 171 12.04 4.03 1.83
C ARG A 171 12.24 4.04 0.30
N GLN A 172 13.21 3.29 -0.25
CA GLN A 172 13.53 3.34 -1.70
C GLN A 172 13.65 1.96 -2.37
N GLN A 173 12.65 1.61 -3.19
CA GLN A 173 12.80 0.61 -4.27
C GLN A 173 13.20 1.29 -5.59
N PRO A 174 14.00 0.66 -6.46
CA PRO A 174 14.66 1.36 -7.57
C PRO A 174 13.80 1.49 -8.82
N PHE A 175 13.41 2.72 -9.16
CA PHE A 175 12.97 3.07 -10.51
C PHE A 175 14.13 3.00 -11.51
N SER A 176 13.95 2.29 -12.62
CA SER A 176 14.89 2.28 -13.75
C SER A 176 14.43 3.24 -14.84
N GLN A 177 15.08 4.40 -14.96
CA GLN A 177 14.95 5.26 -16.13
C GLN A 177 16.29 5.41 -16.86
N LYS A 178 16.30 5.02 -18.13
CA LYS A 178 17.15 5.64 -19.14
C LYS A 178 16.24 6.35 -20.12
N ASN A 179 16.32 7.68 -20.19
CA ASN A 179 16.12 8.36 -21.46
C ASN A 179 17.01 9.60 -21.53
N ARG A 180 17.71 9.73 -22.66
CA ARG A 180 18.80 10.68 -22.88
C ARG A 180 18.30 11.79 -23.81
N ILE A 181 17.90 12.92 -23.24
CA ILE A 181 17.50 14.10 -24.02
C ILE A 181 18.76 14.92 -24.34
N LYS A 182 18.89 15.35 -25.61
CA LYS A 182 19.97 16.23 -26.07
C LYS A 182 19.59 17.70 -25.81
N PRO A 183 20.53 18.59 -25.42
CA PRO A 183 20.24 20.01 -25.28
C PRO A 183 20.17 20.70 -26.66
N VAL A 184 19.18 21.57 -26.83
CA VAL A 184 19.07 22.51 -27.97
C VAL A 184 19.57 23.90 -27.54
N GLN A 185 20.13 24.65 -28.49
CA GLN A 185 20.90 25.88 -28.23
C GLN A 185 20.02 27.11 -27.90
N LYS A 186 20.61 28.04 -27.15
CA LYS A 186 20.06 29.39 -26.87
C LYS A 186 20.19 30.32 -28.08
N THR A 187 19.36 31.37 -28.11
CA THR A 187 19.68 32.65 -28.75
C THR A 187 19.43 33.80 -27.75
N GLN A 188 20.09 34.94 -27.94
CA GLN A 188 20.40 35.93 -26.90
C GLN A 188 19.39 37.10 -26.81
N GLY A 189 19.36 37.75 -25.63
CA GLY A 189 18.86 39.11 -25.41
C GLY A 189 19.63 39.71 -24.22
N ILE A 190 20.06 40.97 -24.32
CA ILE A 190 21.08 41.61 -23.45
C ILE A 190 20.48 42.82 -22.71
N THR A 191 20.78 42.98 -21.41
CA THR A 191 21.08 44.27 -20.74
C THR A 191 21.81 44.05 -19.40
N ASN A 192 22.56 45.05 -18.94
CA ASN A 192 23.55 44.96 -17.85
C ASN A 192 23.07 45.44 -16.46
N GLY A 193 23.66 44.90 -15.39
CA GLY A 193 23.57 45.44 -14.02
C GLY A 193 24.49 44.73 -13.01
N THR A 194 25.58 45.37 -12.61
CA THR A 194 26.51 44.99 -11.50
C THR A 194 25.87 45.26 -10.12
N SER A 195 26.20 44.63 -8.98
CA SER A 195 27.19 43.60 -8.60
C SER A 195 26.99 43.23 -7.10
N GLY A 196 27.33 42.00 -6.66
CA GLY A 196 27.75 41.75 -5.26
C GLY A 196 27.05 40.67 -4.42
N GLY A 197 27.55 39.42 -4.48
CA GLY A 197 27.98 38.67 -3.28
C GLY A 197 26.98 37.92 -2.37
N LEU A 198 27.04 36.57 -2.46
CA LEU A 198 26.89 35.57 -1.38
C LEU A 198 25.49 35.28 -0.81
N GLY A 199 25.07 33.99 -0.78
CA GLY A 199 23.99 33.56 0.12
C GLY A 199 23.11 32.35 -0.23
N GLN A 200 23.29 31.62 -1.33
CA GLN A 200 22.48 30.42 -1.63
C GLN A 200 23.30 29.24 -2.15
N GLN A 201 23.33 28.14 -1.39
CA GLN A 201 23.18 26.73 -1.82
C GLN A 201 23.65 25.76 -0.72
N GLN A 202 22.73 25.33 0.14
CA GLN A 202 22.74 24.01 0.78
C GLN A 202 21.27 23.57 0.94
N GLY A 203 20.90 22.43 0.35
CA GLY A 203 19.51 21.99 0.26
C GLY A 203 19.22 20.87 -0.75
N THR A 204 20.24 20.17 -1.24
CA THR A 204 20.12 19.11 -2.26
C THR A 204 20.05 17.72 -1.64
N THR A 205 18.90 17.37 -1.07
CA THR A 205 18.45 15.96 -0.89
C THR A 205 16.97 15.78 -0.50
N LEU A 206 16.23 16.86 -0.19
CA LEU A 206 14.77 16.86 0.05
C LEU A 206 13.96 17.61 -1.04
N CYS A 207 14.44 17.59 -2.29
CA CYS A 207 13.68 18.13 -3.41
C CYS A 207 12.86 17.02 -4.09
N ASP A 208 11.69 17.42 -4.63
CA ASP A 208 10.83 16.70 -5.60
C ASP A 208 9.51 16.06 -5.12
N ILE A 209 8.95 16.50 -3.99
CA ILE A 209 7.47 16.56 -3.90
C ILE A 209 7.00 18.00 -4.12
N SER A 210 7.44 18.98 -3.33
CA SER A 210 7.01 20.40 -3.43
C SER A 210 7.09 20.99 -4.86
N ALA A 211 8.19 20.77 -5.58
CA ALA A 211 8.36 21.22 -6.97
C ALA A 211 7.48 20.43 -7.98
N GLN A 212 7.05 19.21 -7.62
CA GLN A 212 6.16 18.37 -8.41
C GLN A 212 4.68 18.49 -8.00
N VAL A 213 4.33 19.17 -6.89
CA VAL A 213 2.94 19.37 -6.43
C VAL A 213 2.10 20.01 -7.53
N GLN A 214 2.62 21.05 -8.21
CA GLN A 214 1.92 21.67 -9.35
C GLN A 214 1.65 20.69 -10.51
N GLN A 215 2.52 19.71 -10.72
CA GLN A 215 2.32 18.66 -11.73
C GLN A 215 1.36 17.56 -11.23
N TYR A 216 1.24 17.35 -9.93
CA TYR A 216 0.31 16.37 -9.35
C TYR A 216 -1.10 16.93 -9.14
N GLN A 217 -1.26 18.25 -8.94
CA GLN A 217 -2.56 18.92 -8.81
C GLN A 217 -3.53 18.66 -9.98
N GLN A 218 -3.03 18.41 -11.20
CA GLN A 218 -3.90 18.05 -12.36
C GLN A 218 -4.53 16.64 -12.27
N PHE A 219 -4.06 15.79 -11.34
CA PHE A 219 -4.59 14.45 -11.08
C PHE A 219 -5.49 14.41 -9.85
N LEU A 220 -5.41 15.42 -8.97
CA LEU A 220 -6.35 15.63 -7.88
C LEU A 220 -7.65 16.22 -8.43
N GLU A 221 -8.76 16.05 -7.73
CA GLU A 221 -9.95 16.86 -8.02
C GLU A 221 -9.76 18.31 -7.53
N ALA A 222 -10.52 19.26 -8.08
CA ALA A 222 -10.53 20.62 -7.58
C ALA A 222 -11.01 20.61 -6.11
N SER A 223 -10.25 21.26 -5.22
CA SER A 223 -10.56 21.27 -3.78
C SER A 223 -11.98 21.79 -3.55
N ARG A 224 -12.85 20.89 -3.09
CA ARG A 224 -14.19 21.22 -2.61
C ARG A 224 -14.05 21.60 -1.12
N PRO A 225 -14.80 22.60 -0.61
CA PRO A 225 -14.84 22.85 0.82
C PRO A 225 -15.34 21.60 1.55
N LEU A 226 -14.86 21.39 2.77
CA LEU A 226 -15.34 20.31 3.62
C LEU A 226 -16.86 20.47 3.83
N PRO A 227 -17.68 19.42 3.62
CA PRO A 227 -19.12 19.53 3.83
C PRO A 227 -19.44 19.86 5.29
N ASP A 228 -20.55 20.54 5.53
CA ASP A 228 -20.91 20.99 6.87
C ASP A 228 -21.18 19.83 7.81
N PHE A 229 -20.55 19.89 8.99
CA PHE A 229 -20.79 18.96 10.08
C PHE A 229 -22.16 19.24 10.70
N VAL A 230 -22.92 18.18 11.00
CA VAL A 230 -24.16 18.25 11.77
C VAL A 230 -23.86 18.79 13.18
N GLU A 231 -24.82 19.37 13.89
CA GLU A 231 -24.60 19.70 15.31
C GLU A 231 -24.56 18.43 16.19
N ILE A 232 -23.89 18.49 17.34
CA ILE A 232 -23.90 17.38 18.30
C ILE A 232 -25.33 17.20 18.83
N ASP A 233 -26.00 16.11 18.44
CA ASP A 233 -27.24 15.68 19.07
C ASP A 233 -26.95 15.07 20.44
N LEU A 234 -27.49 15.69 21.49
CA LEU A 234 -27.34 15.19 22.85
C LEU A 234 -28.24 13.96 23.13
N GLN A 235 -29.20 13.63 22.26
CA GLN A 235 -30.12 12.50 22.41
C GLN A 235 -30.86 12.47 23.76
N GLY A 236 -31.09 13.64 24.36
CA GLY A 236 -31.68 13.79 25.69
C GLY A 236 -30.73 13.55 26.88
N GLN A 237 -29.45 13.27 26.64
CA GLN A 237 -28.43 13.15 27.69
C GLN A 237 -28.09 14.51 28.32
N THR A 238 -27.76 14.50 29.60
CA THR A 238 -27.30 15.66 30.36
C THR A 238 -25.80 15.88 30.21
N LEU A 239 -25.36 17.14 30.17
CA LEU A 239 -23.93 17.48 30.12
C LEU A 239 -23.15 16.91 31.32
N PRO A 240 -21.90 16.44 31.12
CA PRO A 240 -21.03 16.02 32.23
C PRO A 240 -20.72 17.14 33.23
N ASP A 241 -20.38 16.78 34.47
CA ASP A 241 -20.02 17.74 35.50
C ASP A 241 -18.87 18.66 35.06
N GLY A 242 -19.06 19.97 35.24
CA GLY A 242 -18.09 20.99 34.82
C GLY A 242 -18.09 21.32 33.32
N ILE A 243 -18.89 20.66 32.49
CA ILE A 243 -19.07 20.99 31.08
C ILE A 243 -20.23 21.95 30.88
N LEU A 244 -19.94 23.07 30.21
CA LEU A 244 -20.92 24.05 29.77
C LEU A 244 -21.20 23.88 28.27
N LEU A 245 -22.37 24.33 27.81
CA LEU A 245 -22.74 24.27 26.38
C LEU A 245 -21.75 25.02 25.48
N GLU A 246 -21.08 26.06 26.01
CA GLU A 246 -20.01 26.76 25.30
C GLU A 246 -18.76 25.88 25.07
N HIS A 247 -18.43 24.95 25.97
CA HIS A 247 -17.32 24.01 25.76
C HIS A 247 -17.61 23.03 24.62
N LEU A 248 -18.86 22.57 24.48
CA LEU A 248 -19.28 21.75 23.33
C LEU A 248 -19.16 22.53 22.01
N LYS A 249 -19.69 23.75 21.96
CA LYS A 249 -19.61 24.61 20.76
C LYS A 249 -18.16 24.96 20.40
N ALA A 250 -17.33 25.22 21.40
CA ALA A 250 -15.90 25.44 21.23
C ALA A 250 -15.21 24.20 20.68
N PHE A 251 -15.51 23.01 21.19
CA PHE A 251 -15.02 21.74 20.65
C PHE A 251 -15.41 21.55 19.19
N GLN A 252 -16.70 21.68 18.84
CA GLN A 252 -17.17 21.53 17.46
C GLN A 252 -16.45 22.50 16.50
N THR A 253 -16.31 23.77 16.91
CA THR A 253 -15.67 24.80 16.09
C THR A 253 -14.18 24.51 15.90
N LEU A 254 -13.45 24.22 16.98
CA LEU A 254 -12.03 23.83 16.92
C LEU A 254 -11.82 22.55 16.11
N TYR A 255 -12.75 21.60 16.20
CA TYR A 255 -12.69 20.35 15.46
C TYR A 255 -12.88 20.56 13.96
N ARG A 256 -13.85 21.41 13.56
CA ARG A 256 -14.07 21.80 12.17
C ARG A 256 -12.84 22.53 11.60
N GLU A 257 -12.31 23.52 12.31
CA GLU A 257 -11.07 24.24 11.96
C GLU A 257 -9.88 23.26 11.79
N HIS A 258 -9.77 22.24 12.64
CA HIS A 258 -8.75 21.21 12.56
C HIS A 258 -8.90 20.31 11.32
N CYS A 259 -10.12 19.88 11.00
CA CYS A 259 -10.40 19.10 9.79
C CYS A 259 -10.13 19.91 8.50
N GLU A 260 -10.45 21.21 8.49
CA GLU A 260 -10.14 22.12 7.37
C GLU A 260 -8.62 22.31 7.21
N ALA A 261 -7.87 22.44 8.31
CA ALA A 261 -6.41 22.49 8.27
C ALA A 261 -5.79 21.19 7.73
N ILE A 262 -6.36 20.02 8.08
CA ILE A 262 -5.95 18.73 7.50
C ILE A 262 -6.23 18.71 5.99
N LEU A 263 -7.42 19.18 5.55
CA LEU A 263 -7.77 19.24 4.14
C LEU A 263 -6.79 20.12 3.34
N ASP A 264 -6.42 21.30 3.86
CA ASP A 264 -5.47 22.20 3.19
C ASP A 264 -4.07 21.57 3.04
N VAL A 265 -3.49 21.01 4.10
CA VAL A 265 -2.16 20.36 3.98
C VAL A 265 -2.20 19.14 3.04
N MET A 266 -3.35 18.45 2.96
CA MET A 266 -3.55 17.31 2.06
C MET A 266 -3.69 17.72 0.59
N VAL A 267 -4.41 18.81 0.28
CA VAL A 267 -4.49 19.40 -1.07
C VAL A 267 -3.11 19.87 -1.55
N ASN A 268 -2.27 20.35 -0.62
CA ASN A 268 -0.88 20.72 -0.89
C ASN A 268 0.10 19.51 -0.86
N LEU A 269 -0.40 18.27 -0.68
CA LEU A 269 0.36 17.02 -0.59
C LEU A 269 1.44 17.01 0.52
N GLN A 270 1.27 17.85 1.55
CA GLN A 270 2.15 17.99 2.70
C GLN A 270 1.84 16.94 3.78
N PHE A 271 1.76 15.67 3.38
CA PHE A 271 1.34 14.51 4.18
C PHE A 271 1.94 14.42 5.59
N THR A 272 3.18 14.86 5.80
CA THR A 272 3.84 14.83 7.11
C THR A 272 3.31 15.86 8.11
N LEU A 273 2.66 16.93 7.66
CA LEU A 273 2.08 17.95 8.55
C LEU A 273 0.81 17.47 9.25
N VAL A 274 0.16 16.41 8.75
CA VAL A 274 -1.01 15.80 9.41
C VAL A 274 -0.66 15.31 10.82
N GLU A 275 0.52 14.71 11.02
CA GLU A 275 1.02 14.32 12.35
C GLU A 275 1.18 15.54 13.27
N THR A 276 1.71 16.66 12.75
CA THR A 276 1.87 17.91 13.49
C THR A 276 0.51 18.51 13.90
N LEU A 277 -0.46 18.51 12.97
CA LEU A 277 -1.82 18.99 13.24
C LEU A 277 -2.51 18.16 14.32
N TRP A 278 -2.41 16.83 14.27
CA TRP A 278 -2.93 15.95 15.32
C TRP A 278 -2.28 16.21 16.68
N LYS A 279 -0.94 16.31 16.73
CA LYS A 279 -0.23 16.62 17.98
C LYS A 279 -0.64 17.98 18.57
N SER A 280 -0.84 18.98 17.72
CA SER A 280 -1.33 20.29 18.14
C SER A 280 -2.75 20.22 18.72
N PHE A 281 -3.71 19.64 17.99
CA PHE A 281 -5.11 19.56 18.42
C PHE A 281 -5.28 18.80 19.75
N TRP A 282 -4.64 17.63 19.88
CA TRP A 282 -4.68 16.81 21.09
C TRP A 282 -3.79 17.32 22.24
N ARG A 283 -3.17 18.50 22.10
CA ARG A 283 -2.29 19.13 23.10
C ARG A 283 -1.20 18.17 23.56
N PHE A 284 -0.59 17.49 22.59
CA PHE A 284 0.54 16.60 22.79
C PHE A 284 1.82 17.42 23.00
N SER A 285 2.41 17.31 24.18
CA SER A 285 3.62 18.05 24.55
C SER A 285 4.73 17.06 24.86
N GLN A 286 5.76 17.01 24.01
CA GLN A 286 7.01 16.26 24.27
C GLN A 286 8.17 17.18 24.69
N SER A 287 8.17 18.45 24.27
CA SER A 287 9.17 19.46 24.66
C SER A 287 8.72 20.88 24.30
N SER A 288 9.32 21.87 24.96
CA SER A 288 8.89 23.27 24.97
C SER A 288 9.26 24.07 23.71
N ASP A 289 8.73 23.71 22.54
CA ASP A 289 8.92 24.49 21.31
C ASP A 289 8.04 25.76 21.31
N ALA A 290 8.68 26.94 21.16
CA ALA A 290 8.03 28.23 21.38
C ALA A 290 6.79 28.50 20.50
N GLU A 291 6.83 28.12 19.22
CA GLU A 291 5.68 28.27 18.30
C GLU A 291 4.52 27.33 18.66
N SER A 292 4.81 26.16 19.23
CA SER A 292 3.78 25.24 19.72
C SER A 292 3.07 25.79 20.96
N LEU A 293 3.75 26.61 21.77
CA LEU A 293 3.18 27.19 22.98
C LEU A 293 2.09 28.22 22.63
N ASP A 294 2.30 29.11 21.65
CA ASP A 294 1.31 30.14 21.29
C ASP A 294 0.03 29.56 20.67
N LEU A 295 0.13 28.59 19.76
CA LEU A 295 -1.05 27.92 19.17
C LEU A 295 -1.83 27.10 20.20
N ASN A 296 -1.13 26.43 21.11
CA ASN A 296 -1.77 25.74 22.24
C ASN A 296 -2.42 26.76 23.20
N ASN A 297 -1.83 27.94 23.43
CA ASN A 297 -2.36 28.96 24.33
C ASN A 297 -3.71 29.53 23.87
N GLU A 298 -3.88 29.84 22.58
CA GLU A 298 -5.19 30.25 22.04
C GLU A 298 -6.22 29.11 22.09
N SER A 299 -5.80 27.88 21.79
CA SER A 299 -6.67 26.70 21.86
C SER A 299 -7.12 26.39 23.30
N GLU A 300 -6.23 26.59 24.28
CA GLU A 300 -6.48 26.38 25.71
C GLU A 300 -7.42 27.44 26.31
N LYS A 301 -7.34 28.69 25.81
CA LYS A 301 -8.30 29.76 26.15
C LYS A 301 -9.71 29.46 25.63
N ARG A 302 -9.83 28.88 24.42
CA ARG A 302 -11.12 28.54 23.80
C ARG A 302 -11.74 27.28 24.39
N LEU A 303 -10.92 26.28 24.73
CA LEU A 303 -11.34 25.03 25.37
C LEU A 303 -10.21 24.52 26.29
N PRO A 304 -10.36 24.56 27.62
CA PRO A 304 -9.36 24.03 28.53
C PRO A 304 -9.14 22.53 28.34
N LYS A 305 -7.90 22.05 28.48
CA LYS A 305 -7.53 20.63 28.29
C LYS A 305 -8.31 19.70 29.23
N SER A 306 -8.63 20.16 30.44
CA SER A 306 -9.49 19.43 31.38
C SER A 306 -10.88 19.18 30.81
N CYS A 307 -11.48 20.19 30.18
CA CYS A 307 -12.79 20.08 29.54
C CYS A 307 -12.73 19.18 28.31
N LEU A 308 -11.69 19.31 27.48
CA LEU A 308 -11.45 18.41 26.34
C LEU A 308 -11.41 16.94 26.77
N VAL A 309 -10.65 16.61 27.81
CA VAL A 309 -10.53 15.22 28.30
C VAL A 309 -11.85 14.66 28.82
N VAL A 310 -12.71 15.49 29.44
CA VAL A 310 -14.06 15.06 29.84
C VAL A 310 -14.98 14.87 28.63
N LEU A 311 -14.94 15.78 27.64
CA LEU A 311 -15.70 15.65 26.39
C LEU A 311 -15.31 14.39 25.60
N CYS A 312 -14.03 14.00 25.63
CA CYS A 312 -13.55 12.75 25.01
C CYS A 312 -14.06 11.44 25.66
N LYS A 313 -14.89 11.52 26.70
CA LYS A 313 -15.60 10.38 27.32
C LYS A 313 -17.12 10.46 27.16
N TYR A 314 -17.64 11.46 26.45
CA TYR A 314 -19.07 11.72 26.35
C TYR A 314 -19.62 11.16 25.04
N ASP A 315 -20.55 10.21 25.10
CA ASP A 315 -21.00 9.43 23.94
C ASP A 315 -21.48 10.27 22.74
N PRO A 316 -22.26 11.37 22.93
CA PRO A 316 -22.60 12.28 21.83
C PRO A 316 -21.39 12.89 21.12
N VAL A 317 -20.31 13.20 21.85
CA VAL A 317 -19.06 13.71 21.26
C VAL A 317 -18.28 12.60 20.55
N LEU A 318 -18.31 11.37 21.08
CA LEU A 318 -17.69 10.20 20.44
C LEU A 318 -18.35 9.87 19.09
N SER A 319 -19.68 9.76 19.04
CA SER A 319 -20.43 9.50 17.79
C SER A 319 -20.21 10.61 16.77
N TRP A 320 -20.40 11.87 17.18
CA TRP A 320 -20.20 13.03 16.32
C TRP A 320 -18.78 13.09 15.74
N THR A 321 -17.77 12.74 16.54
CA THR A 321 -16.38 12.70 16.07
C THR A 321 -16.13 11.55 15.09
N LYS A 322 -16.76 10.37 15.27
CA LYS A 322 -16.73 9.25 14.31
C LYS A 322 -17.29 9.69 12.95
N GLU A 323 -18.42 10.39 12.96
CA GLU A 323 -19.08 10.92 11.76
C GLU A 323 -18.24 11.98 11.03
N CYS A 324 -17.68 12.94 11.77
CA CYS A 324 -16.81 13.97 11.21
C CYS A 324 -15.53 13.40 10.59
N ASP A 325 -14.91 12.39 11.22
CA ASP A 325 -13.73 11.70 10.66
C ASP A 325 -14.08 10.91 9.40
N ASN A 326 -15.18 10.16 9.40
CA ASN A 326 -15.65 9.41 8.24
C ASN A 326 -15.95 10.34 7.03
N LEU A 327 -16.45 11.55 7.28
CA LEU A 327 -16.72 12.56 6.26
C LEU A 327 -15.43 13.23 5.76
N LEU A 328 -14.52 13.62 6.66
CA LEU A 328 -13.20 14.15 6.31
C LEU A 328 -12.41 13.15 5.47
N TYR A 329 -12.29 11.91 5.95
CA TYR A 329 -11.51 10.89 5.28
C TYR A 329 -12.10 10.51 3.91
N GLN A 330 -13.43 10.50 3.77
CA GLN A 330 -14.07 10.27 2.46
C GLN A 330 -13.70 11.40 1.48
N THR A 331 -13.82 12.65 1.92
CA THR A 331 -13.43 13.84 1.14
C THR A 331 -11.96 13.76 0.70
N LEU A 332 -11.07 13.28 1.58
CA LEU A 332 -9.64 13.09 1.27
C LEU A 332 -9.37 11.95 0.28
N VAL A 333 -10.13 10.84 0.33
CA VAL A 333 -10.02 9.75 -0.66
C VAL A 333 -10.46 10.23 -2.04
N GLU A 334 -11.61 10.90 -2.13
CA GLU A 334 -12.14 11.45 -3.39
C GLU A 334 -11.19 12.49 -4.00
N MET A 335 -10.61 13.38 -3.19
CA MET A 335 -9.64 14.37 -3.66
C MET A 335 -8.34 13.72 -4.19
N LEU A 336 -7.82 12.69 -3.49
CA LEU A 336 -6.56 12.03 -3.86
C LEU A 336 -6.68 11.02 -5.00
N ILE A 337 -7.83 10.35 -5.12
CA ILE A 337 -8.09 9.25 -6.05
C ILE A 337 -9.53 9.39 -6.62
N PRO A 338 -9.83 10.46 -7.39
CA PRO A 338 -11.19 10.73 -7.89
C PRO A 338 -11.68 9.71 -8.93
N ASP A 339 -10.77 8.99 -9.58
CA ASP A 339 -11.09 7.89 -10.49
C ASP A 339 -10.03 6.79 -10.33
N VAL A 340 -10.45 5.64 -9.81
CA VAL A 340 -9.59 4.46 -9.62
C VAL A 340 -9.07 3.87 -10.94
N LEU A 341 -9.68 4.17 -12.09
CA LEU A 341 -9.24 3.69 -13.41
C LEU A 341 -8.27 4.67 -14.09
N ARG A 342 -8.37 5.98 -13.82
CA ARG A 342 -7.52 7.03 -14.43
C ARG A 342 -6.04 6.81 -14.12
N PRO A 343 -5.10 6.94 -15.08
CA PRO A 343 -3.68 6.78 -14.79
C PRO A 343 -3.16 7.80 -13.77
N ILE A 344 -2.67 7.34 -12.61
CA ILE A 344 -2.02 8.16 -11.58
C ILE A 344 -0.50 7.94 -11.64
N PRO A 345 0.34 9.00 -11.53
CA PRO A 345 1.79 8.85 -11.49
C PRO A 345 2.25 7.94 -10.35
N SER A 346 3.17 7.01 -10.64
CA SER A 346 3.68 6.03 -9.69
C SER A 346 4.21 6.64 -8.40
N ALA A 347 4.94 7.76 -8.50
CA ALA A 347 5.47 8.51 -7.36
C ALA A 347 4.37 9.03 -6.43
N LEU A 348 3.27 9.56 -6.98
CA LEU A 348 2.11 10.02 -6.21
C LEU A 348 1.42 8.83 -5.51
N THR A 349 1.16 7.73 -6.22
CA THR A 349 0.55 6.54 -5.57
C THR A 349 1.45 5.95 -4.47
N GLN A 350 2.78 6.04 -4.61
CA GLN A 350 3.72 5.60 -3.58
C GLN A 350 3.76 6.56 -2.40
N ALA A 351 3.64 7.87 -2.62
CA ALA A 351 3.50 8.86 -1.55
C ALA A 351 2.22 8.61 -0.73
N ILE A 352 1.08 8.40 -1.40
CA ILE A 352 -0.21 8.06 -0.76
C ILE A 352 -0.10 6.74 0.04
N ARG A 353 0.49 5.68 -0.52
CA ARG A 353 0.71 4.40 0.20
C ARG A 353 1.63 4.56 1.42
N ASN A 354 2.69 5.37 1.29
CA ASN A 354 3.61 5.64 2.39
C ASN A 354 2.94 6.45 3.51
N PHE A 355 2.12 7.45 3.15
CA PHE A 355 1.29 8.22 4.08
C PHE A 355 0.33 7.31 4.83
N ALA A 356 -0.49 6.53 4.09
CA ALA A 356 -1.46 5.60 4.66
C ALA A 356 -0.84 4.66 5.70
N LYS A 357 0.36 4.10 5.42
CA LYS A 357 1.07 3.20 6.33
C LYS A 357 1.48 3.85 7.66
N SER A 358 1.64 5.18 7.72
CA SER A 358 2.07 5.88 8.94
C SER A 358 0.92 6.35 9.83
N LEU A 359 -0.31 6.47 9.29
CA LEU A 359 -1.42 7.19 9.92
C LEU A 359 -1.74 6.73 11.35
N GLU A 360 -1.94 5.43 11.53
CA GLU A 360 -2.37 4.84 12.79
C GLU A 360 -1.34 5.07 13.91
N ASN A 361 -0.06 4.87 13.60
CA ASN A 361 1.06 5.14 14.52
C ASN A 361 1.16 6.63 14.87
N TRP A 362 0.97 7.52 13.89
CA TRP A 362 0.99 8.97 14.09
C TRP A 362 -0.17 9.46 14.96
N LEU A 363 -1.38 8.94 14.73
CA LEU A 363 -2.58 9.31 15.49
C LEU A 363 -2.51 8.80 16.93
N THR A 364 -2.20 7.52 17.12
CA THR A 364 -2.01 6.92 18.45
C THR A 364 -0.89 7.62 19.23
N GLY A 365 0.21 7.96 18.55
CA GLY A 365 1.30 8.75 19.13
C GLY A 365 0.89 10.17 19.52
N ALA A 366 0.03 10.84 18.75
CA ALA A 366 -0.50 12.16 19.09
C ALA A 366 -1.50 12.12 20.27
N MET A 367 -2.19 11.00 20.47
CA MET A 367 -3.29 10.88 21.43
C MET A 367 -2.91 10.24 22.78
N MET A 368 -1.61 10.03 23.09
CA MET A 368 -1.15 9.34 24.31
C MET A 368 -1.69 9.87 25.66
N ASN A 369 -2.27 11.07 25.71
CA ASN A 369 -2.83 11.68 26.93
C ASN A 369 -4.35 11.96 26.81
N ILE A 370 -5.03 11.28 25.89
CA ILE A 370 -6.47 11.39 25.60
C ILE A 370 -7.16 10.08 26.04
N PRO A 371 -8.42 10.11 26.52
CA PRO A 371 -9.14 8.90 26.94
C PRO A 371 -9.21 7.81 25.85
N GLU A 372 -9.10 6.55 26.27
CA GLU A 372 -9.07 5.38 25.38
C GLU A 372 -10.34 5.23 24.54
N GLU A 373 -11.48 5.71 25.05
CA GLU A 373 -12.77 5.72 24.35
C GLU A 373 -12.68 6.51 23.03
N MET A 374 -12.13 7.73 23.09
CA MET A 374 -11.88 8.57 21.91
C MET A 374 -10.74 8.03 21.04
N VAL A 375 -9.69 7.43 21.63
CA VAL A 375 -8.62 6.79 20.86
C VAL A 375 -9.16 5.64 20.02
N ARG A 376 -10.01 4.78 20.58
CA ARG A 376 -10.61 3.63 19.89
C ARG A 376 -11.41 4.06 18.67
N VAL A 377 -12.35 5.00 18.84
CA VAL A 377 -13.16 5.58 17.74
C VAL A 377 -12.27 6.07 16.60
N LYS A 378 -11.18 6.76 16.94
CA LYS A 378 -10.27 7.37 15.97
C LYS A 378 -9.34 6.38 15.28
N VAL A 379 -8.89 5.36 15.99
CA VAL A 379 -8.10 4.26 15.42
C VAL A 379 -8.93 3.47 14.41
N VAL A 380 -10.22 3.20 14.68
CA VAL A 380 -11.13 2.57 13.70
C VAL A 380 -11.26 3.42 12.44
N CYS A 381 -11.67 4.69 12.55
CA CYS A 381 -11.83 5.58 11.39
C CYS A 381 -10.53 5.75 10.58
N VAL A 382 -9.38 5.93 11.23
CA VAL A 382 -8.11 6.09 10.53
C VAL A 382 -7.61 4.78 9.92
N GLY A 383 -7.95 3.63 10.52
CA GLY A 383 -7.69 2.29 10.00
C GLY A 383 -8.43 2.06 8.68
N SER A 384 -9.73 2.35 8.64
CA SER A 384 -10.56 2.26 7.43
C SER A 384 -10.06 3.21 6.33
N PHE A 385 -9.73 4.46 6.67
CA PHE A 385 -9.11 5.42 5.71
C PHE A 385 -7.77 4.93 5.16
N SER A 386 -6.89 4.48 6.05
CA SER A 386 -5.57 3.91 5.72
C SER A 386 -5.69 2.70 4.78
N GLN A 387 -6.66 1.82 5.03
CA GLN A 387 -6.92 0.65 4.21
C GLN A 387 -7.53 1.03 2.85
N THR A 388 -8.48 1.96 2.82
CA THR A 388 -9.11 2.46 1.59
C THR A 388 -8.08 3.07 0.64
N LEU A 389 -7.19 3.93 1.13
CA LEU A 389 -6.07 4.48 0.34
C LEU A 389 -5.15 3.39 -0.23
N ARG A 390 -4.83 2.34 0.55
CA ARG A 390 -4.02 1.20 0.07
C ARG A 390 -4.76 0.40 -1.00
N ARG A 391 -6.05 0.13 -0.82
CA ARG A 391 -6.88 -0.64 -1.77
C ARG A 391 -7.05 0.12 -3.07
N TYR A 392 -7.49 1.39 -3.03
CA TYR A 392 -7.77 2.16 -4.24
C TYR A 392 -6.49 2.45 -5.05
N THR A 393 -5.35 2.72 -4.40
CA THR A 393 -4.06 2.81 -5.13
C THR A 393 -3.59 1.48 -5.71
N SER A 394 -4.04 0.34 -5.18
CA SER A 394 -3.71 -1.00 -5.69
C SER A 394 -4.64 -1.41 -6.84
N LEU A 395 -5.94 -1.12 -6.71
CA LEU A 395 -6.93 -1.18 -7.79
C LEU A 395 -6.50 -0.32 -8.99
N ASN A 396 -6.00 0.90 -8.74
CA ASN A 396 -5.45 1.75 -9.80
C ASN A 396 -4.25 1.13 -10.52
N HIS A 397 -3.36 0.44 -9.80
CA HIS A 397 -2.23 -0.26 -10.39
C HIS A 397 -2.68 -1.48 -11.23
N LEU A 398 -3.67 -2.25 -10.74
CA LEU A 398 -4.30 -3.34 -11.50
C LEU A 398 -4.96 -2.82 -12.77
N ALA A 399 -5.68 -1.69 -12.68
CA ALA A 399 -6.31 -1.02 -13.82
C ALA A 399 -5.27 -0.61 -14.88
N GLN A 400 -4.14 -0.01 -14.50
CA GLN A 400 -3.08 0.33 -15.46
C GLN A 400 -2.47 -0.90 -16.14
N ALA A 401 -2.23 -1.98 -15.37
CA ALA A 401 -1.68 -3.22 -15.90
C ALA A 401 -2.67 -3.91 -16.87
N ALA A 402 -3.96 -3.97 -16.51
CA ALA A 402 -4.99 -4.53 -17.38
C ALA A 402 -5.21 -3.70 -18.64
N ARG A 403 -5.16 -2.36 -18.56
CA ARG A 403 -5.26 -1.47 -19.72
C ARG A 403 -4.20 -1.78 -20.78
N ALA A 404 -2.97 -2.15 -20.37
CA ALA A 404 -1.92 -2.57 -21.30
C ALA A 404 -2.20 -3.91 -22.00
N VAL A 405 -2.95 -4.82 -21.35
CA VAL A 405 -3.43 -6.08 -21.96
C VAL A 405 -4.59 -5.80 -22.93
N LEU A 406 -5.57 -4.99 -22.50
CA LEU A 406 -6.77 -4.63 -23.27
C LEU A 406 -6.49 -3.68 -24.46
N GLN A 407 -5.27 -3.15 -24.57
CA GLN A 407 -4.81 -2.42 -25.76
C GLN A 407 -4.00 -3.30 -26.73
N ASN A 408 -3.76 -4.57 -26.41
CA ASN A 408 -2.96 -5.48 -27.21
C ASN A 408 -3.85 -6.48 -27.96
N SER A 409 -4.22 -6.15 -29.20
CA SER A 409 -5.08 -6.98 -30.05
C SER A 409 -4.58 -8.41 -30.23
N ALA A 410 -3.26 -8.66 -30.21
CA ALA A 410 -2.72 -10.02 -30.32
C ALA A 410 -2.99 -10.84 -29.04
N GLN A 411 -2.86 -10.21 -27.86
CA GLN A 411 -3.24 -10.84 -26.58
C GLN A 411 -4.74 -11.08 -26.50
N ILE A 412 -5.58 -10.13 -26.94
CA ILE A 412 -7.04 -10.30 -26.95
C ILE A 412 -7.48 -11.47 -27.85
N ASN A 413 -6.91 -11.59 -29.06
CA ASN A 413 -7.21 -12.72 -29.95
C ASN A 413 -6.78 -14.07 -29.33
N GLN A 414 -5.63 -14.12 -28.65
CA GLN A 414 -5.20 -15.32 -27.91
C GLN A 414 -6.14 -15.63 -26.73
N MET A 415 -6.58 -14.60 -25.99
CA MET A 415 -7.55 -14.74 -24.90
C MET A 415 -8.88 -15.30 -25.40
N LEU A 416 -9.43 -14.79 -26.50
CA LEU A 416 -10.66 -15.31 -27.11
C LEU A 416 -10.50 -16.76 -27.57
N SER A 417 -9.34 -17.11 -28.14
CA SER A 417 -9.02 -18.49 -28.54
C SER A 417 -8.98 -19.44 -27.34
N ASP A 418 -8.32 -19.07 -26.26
CA ASP A 418 -8.23 -19.88 -25.04
C ASP A 418 -9.59 -19.97 -24.31
N LEU A 419 -10.35 -18.86 -24.25
CA LEU A 419 -11.68 -18.79 -23.63
C LEU A 419 -12.71 -19.66 -24.35
N ASN A 420 -12.68 -19.72 -25.68
CA ASN A 420 -13.56 -20.61 -26.45
C ASN A 420 -13.24 -22.10 -26.26
N ARG A 421 -12.15 -22.43 -25.56
CA ARG A 421 -11.79 -23.81 -25.19
C ARG A 421 -12.14 -24.14 -23.73
N VAL A 422 -12.63 -23.18 -22.95
CA VAL A 422 -13.12 -23.38 -21.58
C VAL A 422 -14.47 -24.11 -21.62
N ASP A 423 -14.62 -25.12 -20.78
CA ASP A 423 -15.88 -25.87 -20.66
C ASP A 423 -16.83 -25.16 -19.67
N PHE A 424 -17.58 -24.20 -20.20
CA PHE A 424 -18.56 -23.44 -19.42
C PHE A 424 -19.72 -24.32 -18.90
N THR A 425 -20.06 -25.41 -19.57
CA THR A 425 -21.07 -26.37 -19.11
C THR A 425 -20.62 -27.01 -17.79
N ASN A 426 -19.41 -27.56 -17.75
CA ASN A 426 -18.84 -28.15 -16.54
C ASN A 426 -18.57 -27.11 -15.43
N VAL A 427 -18.18 -25.87 -15.79
CA VAL A 427 -18.09 -24.76 -14.82
C VAL A 427 -19.46 -24.47 -14.19
N GLN A 428 -20.51 -24.40 -15.00
CA GLN A 428 -21.87 -24.14 -14.57
C GLN A 428 -22.43 -25.29 -13.71
N GLU A 429 -22.28 -26.54 -14.15
CA GLU A 429 -22.70 -27.73 -13.38
C GLU A 429 -22.07 -27.75 -11.98
N GLN A 430 -20.76 -27.56 -11.87
CA GLN A 430 -20.05 -27.56 -10.59
C GLN A 430 -20.41 -26.37 -9.68
N ALA A 431 -20.72 -25.20 -10.27
CA ALA A 431 -21.09 -24.01 -9.51
C ALA A 431 -22.58 -23.94 -9.14
N SER A 432 -23.46 -24.60 -9.90
CA SER A 432 -24.92 -24.57 -9.69
C SER A 432 -25.33 -24.95 -8.27
N TRP A 433 -24.73 -26.02 -7.71
CA TRP A 433 -25.01 -26.52 -6.37
C TRP A 433 -24.55 -25.57 -5.25
N VAL A 434 -23.47 -24.79 -5.50
CA VAL A 434 -22.88 -23.88 -4.50
C VAL A 434 -23.54 -22.50 -4.56
N CYS A 435 -23.57 -21.90 -5.75
CA CYS A 435 -23.93 -20.50 -5.93
C CYS A 435 -25.43 -20.26 -6.15
N GLN A 436 -26.15 -21.26 -6.66
CA GLN A 436 -27.59 -21.20 -6.95
C GLN A 436 -28.00 -20.02 -7.85
N CYS A 437 -27.09 -19.56 -8.71
CA CYS A 437 -27.38 -18.55 -9.72
C CYS A 437 -28.25 -19.13 -10.84
N GLU A 438 -29.16 -18.33 -11.40
CA GLU A 438 -29.90 -18.73 -12.60
C GLU A 438 -28.94 -18.98 -13.78
N ASP A 439 -29.10 -20.14 -14.44
CA ASP A 439 -28.38 -20.54 -15.65
C ASP A 439 -28.31 -19.44 -16.72
N ARG A 440 -29.44 -18.74 -16.92
CA ARG A 440 -29.58 -17.66 -17.91
C ARG A 440 -28.72 -16.44 -17.60
N VAL A 441 -28.45 -16.17 -16.32
CA VAL A 441 -27.57 -15.07 -15.90
C VAL A 441 -26.12 -15.44 -16.19
N VAL A 442 -25.70 -16.66 -15.82
CA VAL A 442 -24.33 -17.15 -16.09
C VAL A 442 -24.03 -17.16 -17.59
N GLN A 443 -24.95 -17.69 -18.40
CA GLN A 443 -24.81 -17.72 -19.87
C GLN A 443 -24.78 -16.32 -20.50
N ARG A 444 -25.57 -15.37 -19.98
CA ARG A 444 -25.49 -13.97 -20.42
C ARG A 444 -24.13 -13.36 -20.10
N LEU A 445 -23.63 -13.53 -18.87
CA LEU A 445 -22.33 -12.99 -18.47
C LEU A 445 -21.17 -13.55 -19.30
N GLU A 446 -21.22 -14.85 -19.63
CA GLU A 446 -20.27 -15.48 -20.56
C GLU A 446 -20.33 -14.85 -21.96
N GLN A 447 -21.54 -14.71 -22.52
CA GLN A 447 -21.76 -14.15 -23.84
C GLN A 447 -21.33 -12.69 -23.93
N ASP A 448 -21.70 -11.87 -22.94
CA ASP A 448 -21.32 -10.47 -22.84
C ASP A 448 -19.80 -10.31 -22.72
N PHE A 449 -19.15 -11.10 -21.85
CA PHE A 449 -17.69 -11.07 -21.69
C PHE A 449 -16.96 -11.47 -22.99
N LYS A 450 -17.45 -12.50 -23.71
CA LYS A 450 -16.94 -12.87 -25.04
C LYS A 450 -17.11 -11.74 -26.05
N MET A 451 -18.28 -11.10 -26.09
CA MET A 451 -18.57 -9.99 -27.00
C MET A 451 -17.70 -8.76 -26.72
N THR A 452 -17.52 -8.42 -25.43
CA THR A 452 -16.74 -7.27 -24.97
C THR A 452 -15.24 -7.43 -25.27
N LEU A 453 -14.71 -8.66 -25.15
CA LEU A 453 -13.37 -9.00 -25.66
C LEU A 453 -13.30 -8.89 -27.18
N GLN A 454 -14.27 -9.45 -27.91
CA GLN A 454 -14.27 -9.47 -29.39
C GLN A 454 -14.32 -8.06 -30.00
N GLN A 455 -15.05 -7.14 -29.36
CA GLN A 455 -15.13 -5.73 -29.75
C GLN A 455 -13.86 -4.92 -29.40
N GLN A 456 -12.93 -5.49 -28.64
CA GLN A 456 -11.72 -4.82 -28.11
C GLN A 456 -12.06 -3.55 -27.30
N ASN A 457 -13.10 -3.65 -26.47
CA ASN A 457 -13.60 -2.53 -25.68
C ASN A 457 -12.55 -2.03 -24.67
N SER A 458 -12.54 -0.72 -24.44
CA SER A 458 -11.63 -0.04 -23.51
C SER A 458 -11.91 -0.43 -22.06
N LEU A 459 -10.94 -0.19 -21.17
CA LEU A 459 -11.11 -0.52 -19.75
C LEU A 459 -12.31 0.20 -19.11
N GLU A 460 -12.60 1.40 -19.57
CA GLU A 460 -13.74 2.20 -19.11
C GLU A 460 -15.07 1.57 -19.56
N GLN A 461 -15.14 1.02 -20.78
CA GLN A 461 -16.31 0.28 -21.26
C GLN A 461 -16.50 -1.05 -20.50
N TRP A 462 -15.40 -1.73 -20.15
CA TRP A 462 -15.44 -2.90 -19.25
C TRP A 462 -15.99 -2.53 -17.87
N ALA A 463 -15.56 -1.39 -17.31
CA ALA A 463 -16.05 -0.90 -16.03
C ALA A 463 -17.56 -0.59 -16.06
N THR A 464 -18.05 0.05 -17.13
CA THR A 464 -19.50 0.26 -17.35
C THR A 464 -20.28 -1.06 -17.41
N TRP A 465 -19.72 -2.10 -18.04
CA TRP A 465 -20.35 -3.42 -18.06
C TRP A 465 -20.41 -4.04 -16.65
N LEU A 466 -19.31 -4.01 -15.89
CA LEU A 466 -19.27 -4.53 -14.51
C LEU A 466 -20.27 -3.80 -13.60
N ASP A 467 -20.38 -2.47 -13.72
CA ASP A 467 -21.41 -1.69 -13.00
C ASP A 467 -22.84 -2.07 -13.42
N GLY A 468 -23.07 -2.35 -14.70
CA GLY A 468 -24.34 -2.90 -15.20
C GLY A 468 -24.68 -4.27 -14.61
N VAL A 469 -23.67 -5.14 -14.43
CA VAL A 469 -23.83 -6.46 -13.80
C VAL A 469 -24.20 -6.31 -12.32
N VAL A 470 -23.48 -5.49 -11.56
CA VAL A 470 -23.80 -5.22 -10.15
C VAL A 470 -25.18 -4.56 -10.01
N SER A 471 -25.51 -3.60 -10.88
CA SER A 471 -26.83 -2.98 -10.95
C SER A 471 -27.93 -4.03 -11.13
N GLN A 472 -27.80 -4.91 -12.12
CA GLN A 472 -28.82 -5.92 -12.40
C GLN A 472 -28.94 -6.95 -11.27
N ALA A 473 -27.84 -7.36 -10.65
CA ALA A 473 -27.83 -8.33 -9.57
C ALA A 473 -28.44 -7.79 -8.26
N LEU A 474 -28.19 -6.53 -7.93
CA LEU A 474 -28.64 -5.92 -6.67
C LEU A 474 -29.98 -5.18 -6.77
N LYS A 475 -30.48 -4.90 -7.98
CA LYS A 475 -31.78 -4.21 -8.21
C LYS A 475 -32.95 -4.74 -7.37
N PRO A 476 -33.16 -6.05 -7.14
CA PRO A 476 -34.27 -6.53 -6.31
C PRO A 476 -34.21 -6.05 -4.85
N TYR A 477 -33.02 -5.64 -4.38
CA TYR A 477 -32.75 -5.23 -3.00
C TYR A 477 -32.52 -3.72 -2.85
N GLU A 478 -32.56 -2.94 -3.94
CA GLU A 478 -32.23 -1.50 -3.98
C GLU A 478 -33.06 -0.65 -3.00
N HIS A 479 -34.28 -1.08 -2.69
CA HIS A 479 -35.18 -0.42 -1.73
C HIS A 479 -35.17 -1.05 -0.33
N ASN A 480 -34.29 -2.03 -0.07
CA ASN A 480 -34.18 -2.72 1.22
C ASN A 480 -32.75 -2.61 1.78
N PRO A 481 -32.44 -1.58 2.58
CA PRO A 481 -31.08 -1.31 3.07
C PRO A 481 -30.55 -2.38 4.05
N VAL A 482 -31.42 -3.23 4.61
CA VAL A 482 -31.03 -4.33 5.50
C VAL A 482 -30.68 -5.60 4.69
N ALA A 483 -31.42 -5.88 3.62
CA ALA A 483 -31.16 -7.05 2.78
C ALA A 483 -30.03 -6.83 1.76
N LEU A 484 -29.87 -5.59 1.24
CA LEU A 484 -28.88 -5.27 0.20
C LEU A 484 -27.43 -5.63 0.60
N PRO A 485 -26.92 -5.34 1.81
CA PRO A 485 -25.57 -5.74 2.21
C PRO A 485 -25.40 -7.26 2.24
N LYS A 486 -26.42 -8.00 2.70
CA LYS A 486 -26.40 -9.48 2.72
C LYS A 486 -26.39 -10.05 1.30
N ALA A 487 -27.25 -9.55 0.41
CA ALA A 487 -27.29 -9.93 -1.00
C ALA A 487 -25.96 -9.60 -1.73
N ALA A 488 -25.34 -8.47 -1.40
CA ALA A 488 -24.07 -8.07 -2.00
C ALA A 488 -22.87 -8.91 -1.50
N LYS A 489 -22.83 -9.26 -0.20
CA LYS A 489 -21.87 -10.25 0.34
C LYS A 489 -21.99 -11.59 -0.41
N VAL A 490 -23.23 -12.10 -0.64
CA VAL A 490 -23.47 -13.34 -1.42
C VAL A 490 -23.07 -13.20 -2.90
N PHE A 491 -23.38 -12.07 -3.55
CA PHE A 491 -22.98 -11.83 -4.94
C PHE A 491 -21.45 -11.88 -5.11
N LEU A 492 -20.68 -11.26 -4.21
CA LEU A 492 -19.20 -11.29 -4.27
C LEU A 492 -18.64 -12.71 -4.10
N LEU A 493 -19.22 -13.51 -3.20
CA LEU A 493 -18.84 -14.92 -3.02
C LEU A 493 -19.12 -15.73 -4.30
N ASN A 494 -20.30 -15.58 -4.89
CA ASN A 494 -20.67 -16.24 -6.13
C ASN A 494 -19.77 -15.81 -7.30
N TRP A 495 -19.53 -14.52 -7.45
CA TRP A 495 -18.61 -13.95 -8.44
C TRP A 495 -17.21 -14.57 -8.35
N SER A 496 -16.63 -14.58 -7.14
CA SER A 496 -15.30 -15.14 -6.88
C SER A 496 -15.24 -16.66 -7.10
N PHE A 497 -16.34 -17.38 -6.81
CA PHE A 497 -16.42 -18.82 -7.07
C PHE A 497 -16.43 -19.13 -8.57
N TYR A 498 -17.33 -18.51 -9.34
CA TYR A 498 -17.38 -18.69 -10.80
C TYR A 498 -16.07 -18.27 -11.48
N SER A 499 -15.49 -17.12 -11.11
CA SER A 499 -14.19 -16.67 -11.65
C SER A 499 -13.05 -17.62 -11.28
N SER A 500 -13.11 -18.28 -10.13
CA SER A 500 -12.17 -19.36 -9.74
C SER A 500 -12.31 -20.61 -10.60
N MET A 501 -13.52 -21.04 -10.93
CA MET A 501 -13.72 -22.22 -11.77
C MET A 501 -13.20 -22.00 -13.20
N VAL A 502 -13.39 -20.80 -13.77
CA VAL A 502 -12.85 -20.42 -15.08
C VAL A 502 -11.31 -20.38 -15.07
N ILE A 503 -10.69 -19.74 -14.08
CA ILE A 503 -9.21 -19.69 -13.95
C ILE A 503 -8.60 -21.09 -13.74
N ARG A 504 -9.28 -21.97 -12.99
CA ARG A 504 -8.85 -23.36 -12.79
C ARG A 504 -8.85 -24.15 -14.10
N ASP A 505 -9.91 -24.02 -14.90
CA ASP A 505 -10.00 -24.72 -16.20
C ASP A 505 -8.96 -24.20 -17.20
N LEU A 506 -8.72 -22.88 -17.26
CA LEU A 506 -7.62 -22.28 -18.03
C LEU A 506 -6.23 -22.79 -17.59
N THR A 507 -6.04 -23.04 -16.28
CA THR A 507 -4.81 -23.63 -15.73
C THR A 507 -4.62 -25.06 -16.21
N LEU A 508 -5.66 -25.90 -16.09
CA LEU A 508 -5.63 -27.31 -16.52
C LEU A 508 -5.35 -27.46 -18.02
N ARG A 509 -5.83 -26.51 -18.84
CA ARG A 509 -5.56 -26.46 -20.29
C ARG A 509 -4.21 -25.84 -20.66
N SER A 510 -3.43 -25.36 -19.67
CA SER A 510 -2.17 -24.62 -19.89
C SER A 510 -2.33 -23.45 -20.88
N ALA A 511 -3.40 -22.66 -20.72
CA ALA A 511 -3.75 -21.56 -21.62
C ALA A 511 -2.61 -20.53 -21.75
N ALA A 512 -2.24 -20.17 -22.98
CA ALA A 512 -1.13 -19.25 -23.24
C ALA A 512 -1.42 -17.83 -22.70
N SER A 513 -2.69 -17.45 -22.66
CA SER A 513 -3.18 -16.18 -22.10
C SER A 513 -3.51 -16.21 -20.61
N PHE A 514 -3.18 -17.29 -19.87
CA PHE A 514 -3.49 -17.45 -18.44
C PHE A 514 -3.12 -16.22 -17.59
N GLY A 515 -1.94 -15.64 -17.79
CA GLY A 515 -1.48 -14.46 -17.04
C GLY A 515 -2.36 -13.23 -17.27
N SER A 516 -2.90 -13.06 -18.48
CA SER A 516 -3.82 -11.98 -18.85
C SER A 516 -5.18 -12.17 -18.18
N PHE A 517 -5.72 -13.39 -18.19
CA PHE A 517 -6.96 -13.73 -17.48
C PHE A 517 -6.85 -13.58 -15.97
N HIS A 518 -5.73 -14.02 -15.38
CA HIS A 518 -5.49 -13.89 -13.95
C HIS A 518 -5.40 -12.40 -13.54
N LEU A 519 -4.73 -11.55 -14.32
CA LEU A 519 -4.67 -10.12 -14.08
C LEU A 519 -6.05 -9.44 -14.19
N ILE A 520 -6.83 -9.77 -15.22
CA ILE A 520 -8.19 -9.24 -15.38
C ILE A 520 -9.10 -9.69 -14.24
N ARG A 521 -8.99 -10.94 -13.79
CA ARG A 521 -9.72 -11.40 -12.60
C ARG A 521 -9.33 -10.59 -11.36
N LEU A 522 -8.05 -10.42 -11.06
CA LEU A 522 -7.62 -9.64 -9.88
C LEU A 522 -8.16 -8.21 -9.91
N LEU A 523 -8.20 -7.59 -11.09
CA LEU A 523 -8.84 -6.30 -11.28
C LEU A 523 -10.35 -6.36 -11.02
N TYR A 524 -11.06 -7.33 -11.59
CA TYR A 524 -12.52 -7.40 -11.47
C TYR A 524 -12.98 -7.76 -10.06
N ASP A 525 -12.28 -8.66 -9.36
CA ASP A 525 -12.62 -9.03 -7.98
C ASP A 525 -12.52 -7.78 -7.05
N GLU A 526 -11.48 -6.95 -7.20
CA GLU A 526 -11.38 -5.66 -6.47
C GLU A 526 -12.35 -4.58 -6.98
N TYR A 527 -12.62 -4.51 -8.29
CA TYR A 527 -13.53 -3.50 -8.85
C TYR A 527 -15.00 -3.79 -8.52
N MET A 528 -15.41 -5.07 -8.52
CA MET A 528 -16.73 -5.49 -8.06
C MET A 528 -16.92 -5.15 -6.58
N TYR A 529 -15.90 -5.37 -5.75
CA TYR A 529 -15.95 -4.93 -4.35
C TYR A 529 -16.12 -3.41 -4.27
N TYR A 530 -15.31 -2.63 -4.99
CA TYR A 530 -15.39 -1.17 -5.04
C TYR A 530 -16.81 -0.67 -5.41
N LEU A 531 -17.43 -1.25 -6.44
CA LEU A 531 -18.80 -0.89 -6.86
C LEU A 531 -19.84 -1.22 -5.77
N ILE A 532 -19.67 -2.35 -5.08
CA ILE A 532 -20.57 -2.81 -4.03
C ILE A 532 -20.44 -1.99 -2.75
N GLU A 533 -19.21 -1.65 -2.35
CA GLU A 533 -18.88 -0.76 -1.24
C GLU A 533 -19.64 0.57 -1.37
N HIS A 534 -19.62 1.18 -2.57
CA HIS A 534 -20.34 2.43 -2.86
C HIS A 534 -21.87 2.26 -2.84
N ARG A 535 -22.40 1.16 -3.38
CA ARG A 535 -23.86 0.90 -3.39
C ARG A 535 -24.41 0.61 -2.00
N VAL A 536 -23.67 -0.13 -1.17
CA VAL A 536 -24.01 -0.36 0.24
C VAL A 536 -23.99 0.96 1.01
N ALA A 537 -22.96 1.79 0.83
CA ALA A 537 -22.86 3.10 1.44
C ALA A 537 -24.04 4.01 1.07
N GLN A 538 -24.37 4.09 -0.23
CA GLN A 538 -25.51 4.85 -0.74
C GLN A 538 -26.85 4.36 -0.15
N ALA A 539 -27.07 3.04 -0.07
CA ALA A 539 -28.29 2.46 0.49
C ALA A 539 -28.42 2.69 2.01
N LYS A 540 -27.30 2.67 2.75
CA LYS A 540 -27.25 2.99 4.19
C LYS A 540 -27.31 4.50 4.48
N GLY A 541 -27.02 5.36 3.51
CA GLY A 541 -26.92 6.81 3.71
C GLY A 541 -25.65 7.26 4.42
N VAL A 542 -24.57 6.45 4.38
CA VAL A 542 -23.27 6.71 5.03
C VAL A 542 -22.15 6.81 4.00
N THR A 543 -20.94 7.20 4.40
CA THR A 543 -19.78 7.23 3.48
C THR A 543 -19.25 5.80 3.22
N PRO A 544 -18.65 5.53 2.04
CA PRO A 544 -17.91 4.28 1.77
C PRO A 544 -16.90 3.91 2.86
N ILE A 545 -16.17 4.88 3.42
CA ILE A 545 -15.26 4.64 4.55
C ILE A 545 -15.99 4.15 5.81
N ALA A 546 -17.17 4.68 6.11
CA ALA A 546 -17.95 4.24 7.27
C ALA A 546 -18.35 2.76 7.16
N VAL A 547 -18.79 2.32 5.97
CA VAL A 547 -19.09 0.89 5.69
C VAL A 547 -17.86 0.01 5.91
N MET A 548 -16.67 0.49 5.55
CA MET A 548 -15.41 -0.23 5.79
C MET A 548 -14.97 -0.23 7.26
N GLY A 549 -15.51 0.65 8.11
CA GLY A 549 -15.27 0.64 9.56
C GLY A 549 -16.20 -0.30 10.31
N GLU A 550 -17.48 -0.34 9.92
CA GLU A 550 -18.47 -1.25 10.51
C GLU A 550 -18.07 -2.73 10.42
N VAL A 551 -17.36 -3.15 9.36
CA VAL A 551 -16.88 -4.54 9.22
C VAL A 551 -15.82 -4.89 10.27
N CYS A 552 -15.01 -3.93 10.71
CA CYS A 552 -14.04 -4.15 11.79
C CYS A 552 -14.72 -4.14 13.17
N ASP A 553 -15.78 -3.36 13.36
CA ASP A 553 -16.61 -3.40 14.57
C ASP A 553 -17.42 -4.74 14.63
N GLU A 554 -17.95 -5.24 13.49
CA GLU A 554 -18.65 -6.54 13.38
C GLU A 554 -17.75 -7.74 13.74
N GLU A 555 -16.45 -7.72 13.38
CA GLU A 555 -15.54 -8.84 13.67
C GLU A 555 -15.32 -9.06 15.18
N ASP A 556 -15.24 -7.99 15.99
CA ASP A 556 -15.08 -8.07 17.46
C ASP A 556 -16.38 -8.49 18.18
N GLU A 557 -17.57 -8.24 17.62
CA GLU A 557 -18.87 -8.69 18.19
C GLU A 557 -19.29 -10.08 17.70
N SER A 558 -18.69 -10.60 16.61
CA SER A 558 -19.15 -11.81 15.93
C SER A 558 -18.86 -13.16 16.63
N GLU A 559 -18.14 -13.19 17.76
CA GLU A 559 -17.90 -14.44 18.50
C GLU A 559 -19.20 -15.08 19.03
N ASP A 560 -20.28 -14.30 19.24
CA ASP A 560 -21.56 -14.78 19.78
C ASP A 560 -22.68 -15.02 18.73
N GLU A 561 -22.60 -14.47 17.50
CA GLU A 561 -23.67 -14.56 16.47
C GLU A 561 -23.35 -15.45 15.24
N THR A 562 -22.47 -16.44 15.37
CA THR A 562 -22.14 -17.38 14.26
C THR A 562 -23.28 -18.32 13.82
N GLY A 563 -24.51 -18.13 14.28
CA GLY A 563 -25.66 -19.01 14.04
C GLY A 563 -26.49 -18.75 12.77
N ASP A 564 -26.62 -17.51 12.30
CA ASP A 564 -27.77 -17.11 11.45
C ASP A 564 -27.42 -16.61 10.03
N LEU A 565 -26.24 -16.98 9.51
CA LEU A 565 -25.84 -16.70 8.13
C LEU A 565 -26.55 -17.55 7.05
N VAL A 566 -27.51 -18.41 7.43
CA VAL A 566 -28.32 -19.21 6.51
C VAL A 566 -29.53 -18.41 6.03
N LEU A 567 -29.28 -17.41 5.17
CA LEU A 567 -30.33 -16.97 4.25
C LEU A 567 -30.63 -18.12 3.28
N GLN A 568 -31.73 -18.84 3.53
CA GLN A 568 -32.30 -19.73 2.54
C GLN A 568 -32.63 -18.94 1.26
N SER A 569 -31.95 -19.29 0.18
CA SER A 569 -32.16 -18.81 -1.20
C SER A 569 -33.60 -19.01 -1.73
N SER A 570 -34.43 -19.74 -1.01
CA SER A 570 -35.81 -20.12 -1.33
C SER A 570 -36.77 -18.95 -1.59
N SER A 571 -36.43 -17.72 -1.20
CA SER A 571 -37.31 -16.54 -1.38
C SER A 571 -37.19 -15.86 -2.76
N LEU A 572 -36.44 -16.43 -3.71
CA LEU A 572 -36.26 -15.87 -5.06
C LEU A 572 -37.40 -16.20 -6.06
N SER A 573 -38.51 -16.80 -5.61
CA SER A 573 -39.64 -17.12 -6.50
C SER A 573 -41.02 -17.07 -5.83
N ALA A 574 -41.57 -15.86 -5.63
CA ALA A 574 -43.02 -15.59 -5.68
C ALA A 574 -43.33 -14.09 -5.52
N VAL A 575 -43.69 -13.42 -6.62
CA VAL A 575 -44.51 -12.20 -6.59
C VAL A 575 -45.59 -12.33 -7.65
N ASP A 576 -46.68 -13.02 -7.30
CA ASP A 576 -48.06 -12.67 -7.65
C ASP A 576 -49.03 -13.73 -7.12
N ASP A 577 -49.94 -13.33 -6.23
CA ASP A 577 -51.37 -13.62 -6.35
C ASP A 577 -52.12 -12.77 -5.29
N GLU A 578 -52.84 -11.73 -5.72
CA GLU A 578 -53.73 -10.99 -4.81
C GLU A 578 -54.93 -11.86 -4.42
N LYS A 579 -55.19 -12.02 -3.12
CA LYS A 579 -56.51 -12.40 -2.61
C LYS A 579 -56.75 -11.92 -1.18
N GLU A 580 -57.97 -11.42 -0.97
CA GLU A 580 -58.47 -10.79 0.24
C GLU A 580 -58.49 -11.75 1.46
N PRO A 581 -58.45 -11.20 2.70
CA PRO A 581 -58.35 -12.02 3.91
C PRO A 581 -59.70 -12.63 4.32
N MET A 582 -59.69 -13.91 4.71
CA MET A 582 -60.72 -14.52 5.56
C MET A 582 -60.10 -15.06 6.85
N GLU A 583 -60.79 -14.84 7.97
CA GLU A 583 -60.34 -15.20 9.32
C GLU A 583 -60.31 -16.72 9.58
N PRO A 584 -59.47 -17.20 10.52
CA PRO A 584 -59.36 -18.62 10.84
C PRO A 584 -60.46 -19.09 11.82
N PRO A 585 -61.01 -20.32 11.68
CA PRO A 585 -61.93 -20.89 12.64
C PRO A 585 -61.22 -21.36 13.92
N THR A 586 -61.94 -21.27 15.03
CA THR A 586 -61.44 -21.47 16.41
C THR A 586 -61.21 -22.95 16.76
N LYS A 587 -60.19 -23.24 17.58
CA LYS A 587 -59.92 -24.59 18.11
C LYS A 587 -60.91 -24.98 19.23
N LEU A 588 -61.40 -26.21 19.20
CA LEU A 588 -62.06 -26.89 20.33
C LEU A 588 -61.27 -28.16 20.76
N PRO A 589 -61.46 -28.68 21.99
CA PRO A 589 -60.35 -29.28 22.75
C PRO A 589 -60.25 -30.82 22.78
N ARG A 590 -59.10 -31.26 23.32
CA ARG A 590 -58.58 -32.63 23.51
C ARG A 590 -59.51 -33.66 24.17
N THR A 591 -59.43 -34.89 23.66
CA THR A 591 -59.38 -36.21 24.38
C THR A 591 -59.07 -37.31 23.33
N SER A 592 -58.43 -38.45 23.58
CA SER A 592 -57.58 -38.93 24.69
C SER A 592 -57.02 -40.32 24.33
N LEU A 593 -55.77 -40.61 24.74
CA LEU A 593 -55.23 -41.95 25.08
C LEU A 593 -55.11 -43.08 24.02
N ASN A 594 -53.88 -43.58 24.01
CA ASN A 594 -53.44 -44.98 23.99
C ASN A 594 -52.98 -45.68 22.70
N LEU A 595 -51.74 -46.14 22.84
CA LEU A 595 -50.91 -46.96 21.98
C LEU A 595 -51.26 -48.44 22.19
N HIS A 596 -51.39 -49.25 21.13
CA HIS A 596 -51.04 -50.68 21.23
C HIS A 596 -50.81 -51.40 19.88
N THR A 597 -49.68 -52.09 19.81
CA THR A 597 -49.37 -53.33 19.02
C THR A 597 -49.62 -53.40 17.51
N LEU A 598 -48.51 -53.36 16.76
CA LEU A 598 -47.98 -54.45 15.91
C LEU A 598 -48.97 -55.56 15.45
N THR A 599 -49.02 -55.81 14.14
CA THR A 599 -48.57 -57.10 13.55
C THR A 599 -48.31 -56.95 12.04
N GLU A 600 -47.44 -57.81 11.52
CA GLU A 600 -47.06 -57.91 10.12
C GLU A 600 -48.18 -58.53 9.26
N THR A 601 -48.24 -58.23 7.95
CA THR A 601 -47.85 -59.19 6.89
C THR A 601 -48.11 -58.67 5.47
N HIS A 602 -47.31 -59.19 4.53
CA HIS A 602 -47.35 -58.98 3.08
C HIS A 602 -48.76 -59.10 2.43
N SER A 603 -49.05 -58.31 1.39
CA SER A 603 -49.04 -58.80 0.00
C SER A 603 -49.39 -57.75 -1.08
N THR A 604 -48.61 -57.87 -2.16
CA THR A 604 -48.58 -57.34 -3.54
C THR A 604 -49.91 -57.19 -4.33
N PRO A 605 -49.90 -56.57 -5.55
CA PRO A 605 -50.88 -55.57 -5.99
C PRO A 605 -51.87 -56.06 -7.09
N PRO A 606 -52.56 -55.14 -7.81
CA PRO A 606 -52.02 -54.64 -9.09
C PRO A 606 -51.90 -53.11 -9.20
#